data_AF-A0A7S3M280-F1
#
_entry.id   AF-A0A7S3M280-F1
#
_cell.length_a   1.000
_cell.length_b   1.000
_cell.length_c   1.000
_cell.angle_alpha   90.00
_cell.angle_beta   90.00
_cell.angle_gamma   90.00
#
_symmetry.space_group_name_H-M   'P 1'
#
loop_
_entity.id
_entity.type
_entity.pdbx_description
1 polymer ?
#
loop_
_entity_poly.entity_id
_entity_poly.type
_entity_poly.pdbx_seq_one_letter_code
_entity_poly.pdbx_strand_id
1 'polypeptide(L)'
;ILSSYIGSTKSFYGPARRLRGSIVHYCELNPKLCVHSSYGLNGTRHSFKVEGHRPLQLSQQSIFCFQPIGDLMTRKGLFDSILQGCIPVTFDVLTASVMYTWHWEEAFWKDVIIEYNF
;
A
#
# COMPACT_ATOMS: atom_id res chain seq x y z
N ILE A 1 -12.21 5.80 -7.31
CA ILE A 1 -11.68 4.42 -7.35
C ILE A 1 -11.87 3.83 -5.95
N LEU A 2 -12.40 2.61 -5.81
CA LEU A 2 -12.64 2.08 -4.45
C LEU A 2 -11.31 1.82 -3.74
N SER A 3 -10.39 1.09 -4.37
CA SER A 3 -9.07 0.82 -3.81
C SER A 3 -7.96 1.01 -4.83
N SER A 4 -6.75 1.33 -4.39
CA SER A 4 -5.58 1.27 -5.26
C SER A 4 -4.35 0.70 -4.58
N TYR A 5 -3.44 0.18 -5.39
CA TYR A 5 -2.09 -0.16 -4.97
C TYR A 5 -1.09 0.59 -5.83
N ILE A 6 -0.24 1.40 -5.20
CA ILE A 6 0.86 2.08 -5.89
C ILE A 6 2.17 1.48 -5.39
N GLY A 7 2.85 0.76 -6.27
CA GLY A 7 4.04 0.03 -5.87
C GLY A 7 4.51 -1.04 -6.82
N SER A 8 5.75 -1.45 -6.62
CA SER A 8 6.32 -2.60 -7.29
C SER A 8 5.86 -3.91 -6.64
N THR A 9 5.83 -4.99 -7.41
CA THR A 9 5.72 -6.36 -6.90
C THR A 9 7.03 -6.90 -6.35
N LYS A 10 8.16 -6.19 -6.56
CA LYS A 10 9.50 -6.61 -6.12
C LYS A 10 9.71 -6.30 -4.62
N SER A 11 10.26 -7.26 -3.89
CA SER A 11 10.79 -7.11 -2.52
C SER A 11 11.83 -8.20 -2.28
N PHE A 12 12.79 -7.94 -1.40
CA PHE A 12 13.74 -8.96 -0.93
C PHE A 12 13.11 -9.91 0.09
N TYR A 13 12.00 -9.50 0.72
CA TYR A 13 11.24 -10.33 1.64
C TYR A 13 10.17 -11.15 0.90
N GLY A 14 10.30 -12.48 0.94
CA GLY A 14 9.45 -13.42 0.20
C GLY A 14 7.94 -13.26 0.46
N PRO A 15 7.48 -13.19 1.72
CA PRO A 15 6.07 -12.94 2.04
C PRO A 15 5.55 -11.61 1.47
N ALA A 16 6.30 -10.51 1.61
CA ALA A 16 5.94 -9.22 1.00
C ALA A 16 5.78 -9.32 -0.52
N ARG A 17 6.72 -10.01 -1.19
CA ARG A 17 6.67 -10.23 -2.65
C ARG A 17 5.40 -10.97 -3.06
N ARG A 18 5.02 -12.04 -2.35
CA ARG A 18 3.80 -12.80 -2.64
C ARG A 18 2.55 -11.94 -2.43
N LEU A 19 2.44 -11.28 -1.28
CA LEU A 19 1.31 -10.40 -0.97
C LEU A 19 1.12 -9.29 -2.01
N ARG A 20 2.21 -8.59 -2.38
CA ARG A 20 2.16 -7.56 -3.42
C ARG A 20 1.72 -8.12 -4.77
N GLY A 21 2.18 -9.33 -5.12
CA GLY A 21 1.72 -10.04 -6.31
C GLY A 21 0.23 -10.33 -6.28
N SER A 22 -0.29 -10.86 -5.16
CA SER A 22 -1.71 -11.13 -4.97
C SER A 22 -2.57 -9.87 -5.05
N ILE A 23 -2.11 -8.74 -4.50
CA ILE A 23 -2.82 -7.46 -4.59
C ILE A 23 -2.89 -6.98 -6.05
N VAL A 24 -1.78 -7.02 -6.79
CA VAL A 24 -1.78 -6.66 -8.21
C VAL A 24 -2.74 -7.55 -9.00
N HIS A 25 -2.67 -8.86 -8.77
CA HIS A 25 -3.55 -9.82 -9.41
C HIS A 25 -5.04 -9.56 -9.09
N TYR A 26 -5.36 -9.22 -7.84
CA TYR A 26 -6.72 -8.81 -7.45
C TYR A 26 -7.21 -7.59 -8.24
N CYS A 27 -6.34 -6.58 -8.44
CA CYS A 27 -6.71 -5.38 -9.19
C CYS A 27 -6.85 -5.64 -10.69
N GLU A 28 -6.05 -6.54 -11.26
CA GLU A 28 -6.21 -7.02 -12.64
C GLU A 28 -7.56 -7.72 -12.86
N LEU A 29 -7.98 -8.55 -11.89
CA LEU A 29 -9.26 -9.25 -11.94
C LEU A 29 -10.46 -8.32 -11.70
N ASN A 30 -10.26 -7.21 -10.96
CA ASN A 30 -11.33 -6.33 -10.52
C ASN A 30 -11.09 -4.85 -10.92
N PRO A 31 -10.94 -4.52 -12.21
CA PRO A 31 -10.52 -3.19 -12.67
C PRO A 31 -11.53 -2.07 -12.33
N LYS A 32 -12.79 -2.42 -12.05
CA LYS A 32 -13.81 -1.46 -11.60
C LYS A 32 -13.65 -1.07 -10.13
N LEU A 33 -13.05 -1.93 -9.31
CA LEU A 33 -12.91 -1.77 -7.87
C LEU A 33 -11.49 -1.34 -7.49
N CYS A 34 -10.48 -1.99 -8.08
CA CYS A 34 -9.09 -1.70 -7.79
C CYS A 34 -8.29 -1.29 -9.02
N VAL A 35 -7.42 -0.30 -8.84
CA VAL A 35 -6.42 0.10 -9.84
C VAL A 35 -5.03 -0.06 -9.26
N HIS A 36 -4.14 -0.68 -10.03
CA HIS A 36 -2.72 -0.79 -9.69
C HIS A 36 -1.88 0.15 -10.56
N SER A 37 -0.83 0.73 -9.97
CA SER A 37 0.21 1.45 -10.70
C SER A 37 1.56 1.22 -10.03
N SER A 38 2.67 1.28 -10.77
CA SER A 38 4.02 1.13 -10.22
C SER A 38 4.74 2.47 -10.13
N TYR A 39 5.61 2.62 -9.12
CA TYR A 39 6.63 3.66 -9.13
C TYR A 39 7.70 3.27 -10.15
N GLY A 40 7.58 3.76 -11.37
CA GLY A 40 8.56 3.54 -12.43
C GLY A 40 7.91 3.57 -13.79
N LEU A 41 8.30 4.54 -14.61
CA LEU A 41 8.04 4.54 -16.05
C LEU A 41 9.36 4.39 -16.79
N ASN A 42 9.30 3.75 -17.97
CA ASN A 42 10.42 3.64 -18.91
C ASN A 42 11.72 3.07 -18.28
N GLY A 43 11.60 2.11 -17.36
CA GLY A 43 12.74 1.43 -16.72
C GLY A 43 13.52 2.27 -15.69
N THR A 44 13.09 3.51 -15.41
CA THR A 44 13.75 4.38 -14.43
C THR A 44 13.37 4.01 -13.00
N ARG A 45 14.35 3.96 -12.09
CA ARG A 45 14.09 3.79 -10.65
C ARG A 45 13.50 5.05 -10.00
N HIS A 46 13.61 6.21 -10.64
CA HIS A 46 13.24 7.51 -10.10
C HIS A 46 11.99 8.07 -10.80
N SER A 47 10.85 7.47 -10.49
CA SER A 47 9.59 7.73 -11.18
C SER A 47 9.08 9.17 -11.02
N PHE A 48 9.31 9.81 -9.87
CA PHE A 48 8.91 11.21 -9.61
C PHE A 48 9.60 12.25 -10.52
N LYS A 49 10.66 11.85 -11.25
CA LYS A 49 11.39 12.72 -12.18
C LYS A 49 10.94 12.56 -13.63
N VAL A 50 10.06 11.61 -13.93
CA VAL A 50 9.54 11.41 -15.28
C VAL A 50 8.44 12.43 -15.53
N GLU A 51 8.60 13.24 -16.58
CA GLU A 51 7.63 14.25 -16.97
C GLU A 51 6.24 13.61 -17.21
N GLY A 52 5.20 14.24 -16.67
CA GLY A 52 3.82 13.71 -16.72
C GLY A 52 3.54 12.51 -15.80
N HIS A 53 4.56 11.93 -15.15
CA HIS A 53 4.34 10.82 -14.22
C HIS A 53 3.95 11.31 -12.83
N ARG A 54 2.69 11.09 -12.47
CA ARG A 54 2.14 11.48 -11.16
C ARG A 54 1.64 10.24 -10.44
N PRO A 55 2.54 9.40 -9.90
CA PRO A 55 2.15 8.10 -9.34
C PRO A 55 1.16 8.26 -8.19
N LEU A 56 1.31 9.32 -7.40
CA LEU A 56 0.43 9.62 -6.27
C LEU A 56 -0.95 10.18 -6.65
N GLN A 57 -1.16 10.58 -7.91
CA GLN A 57 -2.48 11.02 -8.37
C GLN A 57 -3.51 9.90 -8.25
N LEU A 58 -3.08 8.64 -8.37
CA LEU A 58 -3.95 7.49 -8.18
C LEU A 58 -4.48 7.41 -6.73
N SER A 59 -3.64 7.73 -5.74
CA SER A 59 -4.07 7.80 -4.34
C SER A 59 -5.10 8.90 -4.12
N GLN A 60 -4.90 10.08 -4.73
CA GLN A 60 -5.84 11.20 -4.62
C GLN A 60 -7.25 10.88 -5.14
N GLN A 61 -7.36 9.89 -6.03
CA GLN A 61 -8.63 9.46 -6.64
C GLN A 61 -9.20 8.18 -6.00
N SER A 62 -8.54 7.64 -4.98
CA SER A 62 -8.87 6.38 -4.33
C SER A 62 -9.42 6.59 -2.93
N ILE A 63 -10.38 5.75 -2.52
CA ILE A 63 -10.88 5.77 -1.13
C ILE A 63 -9.90 5.01 -0.23
N PHE A 64 -9.53 3.80 -0.62
CA PHE A 64 -8.59 2.94 0.12
C PHE A 64 -7.28 2.78 -0.65
N CYS A 65 -6.15 2.82 0.05
CA CYS A 65 -4.83 2.59 -0.52
C CYS A 65 -4.17 1.40 0.16
N PHE A 66 -3.98 0.33 -0.60
CA PHE A 66 -3.30 -0.87 -0.12
C PHE A 66 -1.83 -0.57 0.17
N GLN A 67 -1.43 -0.83 1.41
CA GLN A 67 -0.08 -0.63 1.93
C GLN A 67 0.49 -1.97 2.42
N PRO A 68 0.84 -2.88 1.51
CA PRO A 68 1.55 -4.10 1.87
C PRO A 68 2.93 -3.77 2.42
N ILE A 69 3.42 -4.64 3.29
CA ILE A 69 4.71 -4.47 3.97
C ILE A 69 5.87 -4.21 3.00
N GLY A 70 6.83 -3.42 3.52
CA GLY A 70 8.12 -3.12 2.91
C GLY A 70 9.09 -4.29 2.96
N ASP A 71 10.37 -3.98 2.83
CA ASP A 71 11.42 -4.85 3.39
C ASP A 71 11.46 -4.72 4.93
N LEU A 72 10.86 -3.66 5.48
CA LEU A 72 10.54 -3.46 6.88
C LEU A 72 9.01 -3.34 7.07
N MET A 73 8.57 -3.41 8.32
CA MET A 73 7.18 -3.21 8.77
C MET A 73 6.59 -1.83 8.42
N THR A 74 7.38 -0.85 7.99
CA THR A 74 6.88 0.44 7.48
C THR A 74 7.29 0.69 6.05
N ARG A 75 6.55 1.57 5.37
CA ARG A 75 6.84 2.01 4.00
C ARG A 75 6.41 3.46 3.84
N LYS A 76 7.22 4.26 3.12
CA LYS A 76 6.88 5.65 2.74
C LYS A 76 5.46 5.78 2.13
N GLY A 77 5.01 4.77 1.40
CA GLY A 77 3.69 4.73 0.76
C GLY A 77 2.51 4.88 1.72
N LEU A 78 2.67 4.47 2.99
CA LEU A 78 1.63 4.63 4.01
C LEU A 78 1.35 6.11 4.27
N PHE A 79 2.40 6.90 4.52
CA PHE A 79 2.28 8.34 4.70
C PHE A 79 1.88 9.05 3.41
N ASP A 80 2.40 8.61 2.25
CA ASP A 80 1.97 9.18 0.97
C ASP A 80 0.46 8.97 0.75
N SER A 81 -0.14 7.89 1.24
CA SER A 81 -1.60 7.67 1.16
C SER A 81 -2.37 8.65 2.02
N ILE A 82 -1.96 8.81 3.28
CA ILE A 82 -2.56 9.75 4.24
C ILE A 82 -2.50 11.17 3.70
N LEU A 83 -1.32 11.61 3.23
CA LEU A 83 -1.11 12.95 2.68
C LEU A 83 -1.94 13.21 1.41
N GLN A 84 -2.35 12.16 0.70
CA GLN A 84 -3.19 12.27 -0.49
C GLN A 84 -4.68 12.07 -0.19
N GLY A 85 -5.07 11.99 1.08
CA GLY A 85 -6.47 11.81 1.50
C GLY A 85 -7.02 10.41 1.28
N CYS A 86 -6.14 9.43 1.06
CA CYS A 86 -6.51 8.03 0.85
C CYS A 86 -6.34 7.23 2.14
N ILE A 87 -7.35 6.44 2.51
CA ILE A 87 -7.35 5.65 3.75
C ILE A 87 -6.35 4.49 3.58
N PRO A 88 -5.23 4.45 4.33
CA PRO A 88 -4.26 3.37 4.21
C PRO A 88 -4.83 2.06 4.76
N VAL A 89 -4.66 0.98 4.00
CA VAL A 89 -5.01 -0.39 4.42
C VAL A 89 -3.72 -1.19 4.57
N THR A 90 -3.36 -1.52 5.80
CA THR A 90 -2.17 -2.32 6.12
C THR A 90 -2.50 -3.82 6.11
N PHE A 91 -1.46 -4.64 5.91
CA PHE A 91 -1.60 -6.10 5.78
C PHE A 91 -0.72 -6.87 6.77
N ASP A 92 -0.13 -6.16 7.73
CA ASP A 92 0.73 -6.73 8.75
C ASP A 92 0.42 -6.02 10.06
N VAL A 93 0.23 -6.85 11.10
CA VAL A 93 -0.17 -6.39 12.43
C VAL A 93 0.87 -5.45 13.01
N LEU A 94 2.15 -5.76 12.82
CA LEU A 94 3.26 -4.99 13.39
C LEU A 94 3.37 -3.60 12.76
N THR A 95 2.93 -3.42 11.52
CA THR A 95 2.90 -2.09 10.88
C THR A 95 2.12 -1.10 11.74
N ALA A 96 0.95 -1.46 12.25
CA ALA A 96 0.13 -0.56 13.04
C ALA A 96 0.45 -0.62 14.54
N SER A 97 0.49 -1.84 15.09
CA SER A 97 0.57 -2.07 16.54
C SER A 97 1.94 -1.78 17.15
N VAL A 98 3.01 -1.74 16.35
CA VAL A 98 4.37 -1.45 16.85
C VAL A 98 4.86 -0.08 16.39
N MET A 99 4.63 0.30 15.14
CA MET A 99 5.26 1.49 14.55
C MET A 99 4.49 2.79 14.75
N TYR A 100 3.18 2.71 15.02
CA TYR A 100 2.30 3.87 15.14
C TYR A 100 1.59 3.96 16.50
N THR A 101 2.24 3.42 17.55
CA THR A 101 1.77 3.51 18.93
C THR A 101 1.71 4.94 19.46
N TRP A 102 2.49 5.85 18.88
CA TRP A 102 2.43 7.29 19.16
C TRP A 102 1.14 7.95 18.63
N HIS A 103 0.43 7.32 17.70
CA HIS A 103 -0.84 7.83 17.18
C HIS A 103 -2.02 7.25 17.94
N TRP A 104 -2.07 5.92 18.09
CA TRP A 104 -3.05 5.18 18.87
C TRP A 104 -2.38 4.09 19.68
N GLU A 105 -2.91 3.80 20.86
CA GLU A 105 -2.41 2.72 21.71
C GLU A 105 -2.54 1.35 21.04
N GLU A 106 -1.68 0.40 21.44
CA GLU A 106 -1.69 -0.96 20.90
C GLU A 106 -3.06 -1.65 21.03
N ALA A 107 -3.78 -1.38 22.14
CA ALA A 107 -5.12 -1.91 22.39
C ALA A 107 -6.13 -1.48 21.30
N PHE A 108 -6.12 -0.20 20.91
CA PHE A 108 -6.98 0.30 19.85
C PHE A 108 -6.72 -0.44 18.53
N TRP A 109 -5.44 -0.64 18.19
CA TRP A 109 -5.08 -1.36 16.97
C TRP A 109 -5.58 -2.81 16.99
N LYS A 110 -5.49 -3.50 18.12
CA LYS A 110 -6.04 -4.86 18.28
C LYS A 110 -7.55 -4.92 18.03
N ASP A 111 -8.28 -3.88 18.44
CA ASP A 111 -9.74 -3.85 18.28
C ASP A 111 -10.20 -3.61 16.83
N VAL A 112 -9.36 -2.99 15.99
CA VAL A 112 -9.70 -2.65 14.60
C VAL A 112 -9.06 -3.56 13.55
N ILE A 113 -8.19 -4.49 13.96
CA ILE A 113 -7.57 -5.46 13.06
C ILE A 113 -8.59 -6.56 12.71
N ILE A 114 -8.60 -6.96 11.44
CA ILE A 114 -9.34 -8.13 10.96
C ILE A 114 -8.35 -9.29 10.86
N GLU A 115 -8.46 -10.25 11.77
CA GLU A 115 -7.68 -11.49 11.72
C GLU A 115 -8.45 -12.58 10.96
N TYR A 116 -7.77 -13.22 10.01
CA TYR A 116 -8.29 -14.40 9.33
C TYR A 116 -7.61 -15.64 9.92
N ASN A 117 -8.39 -16.50 10.56
CA ASN A 117 -7.94 -17.83 10.94
C ASN A 117 -8.03 -18.73 9.69
N PHE A 118 -6.88 -19.06 9.09
CA PHE A 118 -6.77 -20.04 8.01
C PHE A 118 -6.39 -21.41 8.57
#